data_AF-A0A7T8ACC9-F1
#
_entry.id   AF-A0A7T8ACC9-F1
#
_cell.length_a   1.000
_cell.length_b   1.000
_cell.length_c   1.000
_cell.angle_alpha   90.00
_cell.angle_beta   90.00
_cell.angle_gamma   90.00
#
_symmetry.space_group_name_H-M   'P 1'
#
loop_
_entity.id
_entity.type
_entity.pdbx_description
1 polymer ?
#
loop_
_entity_poly.entity_id
_entity_poly.type
_entity_poly.pdbx_seq_one_letter_code
_entity_poly.pdbx_strand_id
1 'polypeptide(L)'
;MARKDERGVVIPAPLQFNNPASASQPRYDDEHRGPAVTDSYELSHCRIDLAERSEGWPTPANLPARMVDFAQSVPEDQRADWLRRRANIEEADRHISNAMRSGELPIWVAPIGEPERLVAPGAIVEVDYATVVSGVYCPPKDRGWLYGRPLFVKRDDWAKFAARIDSAKKPARENGKSQSRFHDDDEKQWLRISKAVRILHRILRTRLAGQEPAPWIDPPADPFDADYENATHRHRRTARTSLTMRRALLAGDLTAHLVKDGRSHPLPGWAWENASAAENAFNFNWLPLNPLLEHGLGEFGDWRCFVSRAEFRAWLSRSDIAEIGDLPTLPAPFDQDARPDRLSYREPPERPFIELTEALTWIAFAVSLSRDEFSFMEPSEFGPFAEGGWRDGLRTAMAAFANEASAGNIRVRGRYVAKMSDDDATKWADTKYLTDLQLRDFACFEPAFGGLQRGEGLMEDHDIFERAFHGKDDGWREVEVSRAEFVNLFGLGWGKTAHVPRAQSIVGAESKCKDWLRTEFTNELSNQRKKEDFRSDAQAKFPGLSHRGFLRAWGAVAPAAGRSKPGRKS
;
A
#
# COMPACT_ATOMS: atom_id res chain seq x y z
N MET A 1 -16.42 -27.72 35.92
CA MET A 1 -16.10 -26.63 36.88
C MET A 1 -14.59 -26.52 36.98
N ALA A 2 -14.00 -25.40 36.57
CA ALA A 2 -12.55 -25.18 36.66
C ALA A 2 -12.16 -24.83 38.10
N ARG A 3 -11.11 -25.47 38.65
CA ARG A 3 -10.57 -25.12 39.98
C ARG A 3 -9.81 -23.80 39.87
N LYS A 4 -10.19 -22.83 40.70
CA LYS A 4 -9.48 -21.55 40.85
C LYS A 4 -8.72 -21.55 42.17
N ASP A 5 -7.57 -20.89 42.20
CA ASP A 5 -6.88 -20.58 43.45
C ASP A 5 -7.49 -19.34 44.12
N GLU A 6 -6.95 -19.00 45.29
CA GLU A 6 -7.39 -17.89 46.14
C GLU A 6 -7.24 -16.51 45.48
N ARG A 7 -6.50 -16.41 44.36
CA ARG A 7 -6.31 -15.18 43.57
C ARG A 7 -7.23 -15.14 42.35
N GLY A 8 -8.12 -16.12 42.19
CA GLY A 8 -9.01 -16.24 41.05
C GLY A 8 -8.34 -16.81 39.79
N VAL A 9 -7.11 -17.32 39.89
CA VAL A 9 -6.35 -17.92 38.78
C VAL A 9 -6.86 -19.34 38.55
N VAL A 10 -7.26 -19.64 37.31
CA VAL A 10 -7.69 -20.99 36.93
C VAL A 10 -6.46 -21.90 36.83
N ILE A 11 -6.40 -22.91 37.68
CA ILE A 11 -5.41 -23.99 37.58
C ILE A 11 -5.96 -24.99 36.55
N PRO A 12 -5.31 -25.17 35.38
CA PRO A 12 -5.78 -26.16 34.42
C PRO A 12 -5.68 -27.56 35.03
N ALA A 13 -6.71 -28.37 34.80
CA ALA A 13 -6.62 -29.81 35.04
C ALA A 13 -5.50 -30.39 34.15
N PRO A 14 -4.79 -31.45 34.60
CA PRO A 14 -3.76 -32.10 33.80
C PRO A 14 -4.31 -32.48 32.43
N LEU A 15 -3.54 -32.18 31.38
CA LEU A 15 -3.78 -32.47 29.97
C LEU A 15 -4.53 -33.79 29.76
N GLN A 16 -5.82 -33.70 29.44
CA GLN A 16 -6.48 -34.72 28.65
C GLN A 16 -6.53 -34.23 27.21
N PHE A 17 -5.72 -34.86 26.38
CA PHE A 17 -5.79 -34.78 24.93
C PHE A 17 -7.25 -34.94 24.47
N ASN A 18 -7.64 -34.09 23.51
CA ASN A 18 -8.85 -34.20 22.71
C ASN A 18 -10.16 -34.31 23.50
N ASN A 19 -10.67 -33.17 23.98
CA ASN A 19 -12.10 -33.06 24.22
C ASN A 19 -12.78 -32.35 23.02
N PRO A 20 -13.43 -33.09 22.11
CA PRO A 20 -14.17 -32.52 20.97
C PRO A 20 -15.32 -31.60 21.40
N ALA A 21 -15.70 -31.56 22.67
CA ALA A 21 -16.68 -30.59 23.18
C ALA A 21 -16.16 -29.14 23.18
N SER A 22 -14.85 -28.92 23.22
CA SER A 22 -14.26 -27.55 23.12
C SER A 22 -14.30 -26.98 21.70
N ALA A 23 -14.58 -27.81 20.70
CA ALA A 23 -14.74 -27.44 19.30
C ALA A 23 -16.08 -26.76 18.98
N SER A 24 -16.96 -26.60 19.99
CA SER A 24 -18.31 -26.02 19.86
C SER A 24 -18.36 -24.50 20.09
N GLN A 25 -17.24 -23.86 20.42
CA GLN A 25 -17.15 -22.40 20.47
C GLN A 25 -16.83 -21.84 19.07
N PRO A 26 -17.42 -20.70 18.67
CA PRO A 26 -17.11 -20.04 17.39
C PRO A 26 -15.59 -19.88 17.24
N ARG A 27 -15.05 -20.38 16.12
CA ARG A 27 -13.62 -20.33 15.82
C ARG A 27 -13.31 -19.00 15.14
N TYR A 28 -12.18 -18.40 15.49
CA TYR A 28 -11.73 -17.11 14.98
C TYR A 28 -10.90 -17.20 13.70
N ASP A 29 -11.07 -18.28 12.95
CA ASP A 29 -10.43 -18.47 11.64
C ASP A 29 -11.20 -17.74 10.51
N ASP A 30 -12.34 -17.09 10.83
CA ASP A 30 -13.26 -16.43 9.88
C ASP A 30 -13.24 -14.88 9.98
N GLU A 31 -12.06 -14.24 9.88
CA GLU A 31 -11.91 -12.78 9.70
C GLU A 31 -12.40 -11.85 10.84
N HIS A 32 -12.96 -12.39 11.92
CA HIS A 32 -13.46 -11.60 13.05
C HIS A 32 -12.39 -11.57 14.16
N ARG A 33 -11.74 -10.43 14.39
CA ARG A 33 -10.87 -10.27 15.58
C ARG A 33 -11.80 -10.04 16.76
N GLY A 34 -11.86 -10.97 17.71
CA GLY A 34 -12.71 -10.86 18.90
C GLY A 34 -12.54 -9.56 19.71
N PRO A 35 -13.38 -9.33 20.74
CA PRO A 35 -13.43 -8.07 21.47
C PRO A 35 -12.07 -7.68 22.06
N ALA A 36 -11.79 -6.37 22.14
CA ALA A 36 -10.55 -5.87 22.71
C ALA A 36 -10.53 -5.95 24.24
N VAL A 37 -9.35 -6.19 24.81
CA VAL A 37 -9.14 -6.08 26.26
C VAL A 37 -9.05 -4.60 26.66
N THR A 38 -9.78 -4.18 27.69
CA THR A 38 -9.82 -2.81 28.21
C THR A 38 -8.44 -2.35 28.65
N ASP A 39 -8.09 -1.09 28.33
CA ASP A 39 -6.80 -0.47 28.67
C ASP A 39 -5.58 -1.34 28.35
N SER A 40 -5.55 -1.87 27.13
CA SER A 40 -4.47 -2.73 26.66
C SER A 40 -3.92 -2.27 25.31
N TYR A 41 -2.77 -2.84 24.96
CA TYR A 41 -2.24 -2.88 23.61
C TYR A 41 -2.38 -4.30 23.09
N GLU A 42 -2.73 -4.44 21.80
CA GLU A 42 -2.50 -5.71 21.09
C GLU A 42 -1.01 -6.03 21.09
N LEU A 43 -0.67 -7.32 21.18
CA LEU A 43 0.71 -7.79 21.23
C LEU A 43 1.52 -7.37 19.98
N SER A 44 0.87 -7.32 18.82
CA SER A 44 1.47 -6.82 17.57
C SER A 44 1.88 -5.34 17.68
N HIS A 45 1.10 -4.50 18.36
CA HIS A 45 1.46 -3.11 18.64
C HIS A 45 2.60 -3.00 19.65
N CYS A 46 2.61 -3.86 20.68
CA CYS A 46 3.74 -3.95 21.61
C CYS A 46 5.05 -4.30 20.87
N ARG A 47 4.99 -5.25 19.93
CA ARG A 47 6.13 -5.61 19.08
C ARG A 47 6.63 -4.42 18.28
N ILE A 48 5.74 -3.69 17.62
CA ILE A 48 6.08 -2.50 16.84
C ILE A 48 6.74 -1.44 17.75
N ASP A 49 6.17 -1.16 18.92
CA ASP A 49 6.75 -0.19 19.87
C ASP A 49 8.18 -0.59 20.30
N LEU A 50 8.43 -1.87 20.61
CA LEU A 50 9.76 -2.32 21.02
C LEU A 50 10.75 -2.38 19.85
N ALA A 51 10.29 -2.71 18.65
CA ALA A 51 11.11 -2.64 17.44
C ALA A 51 11.52 -1.20 17.10
N GLU A 52 10.63 -0.22 17.30
CA GLU A 52 10.98 1.20 17.15
C GLU A 52 12.00 1.65 18.21
N ARG A 53 11.84 1.20 19.46
CA ARG A 53 12.82 1.49 20.53
C ARG A 53 14.19 0.88 20.24
N SER A 54 14.21 -0.29 19.59
CA SER A 54 15.46 -1.00 19.30
C SER A 54 16.29 -0.35 18.19
N GLU A 55 15.76 0.64 17.45
CA GLU A 55 16.55 1.50 16.55
C GLU A 55 17.70 2.21 17.30
N GLY A 56 17.52 2.51 18.59
CA GLY A 56 18.52 3.15 19.44
C GLY A 56 19.44 2.19 20.20
N TRP A 57 19.27 0.88 20.05
CA TRP A 57 20.09 -0.10 20.77
C TRP A 57 21.46 -0.31 20.09
N PRO A 58 22.52 -0.62 20.86
CA PRO A 58 23.80 -1.00 20.29
C PRO A 58 23.67 -2.31 19.49
N THR A 59 24.51 -2.48 18.47
CA THR A 59 24.56 -3.74 17.71
C THR A 59 24.84 -4.92 18.64
N PRO A 60 24.09 -6.03 18.57
CA PRO A 60 24.34 -7.19 19.42
C PRO A 60 25.72 -7.77 19.13
N ALA A 61 26.45 -8.16 20.18
CA ALA A 61 27.81 -8.69 20.06
C ALA A 61 27.87 -10.01 19.27
N ASN A 62 26.80 -10.80 19.31
CA ASN A 62 26.70 -12.09 18.63
C ASN A 62 25.60 -12.04 17.56
N LEU A 63 26.01 -11.97 16.30
CA LEU A 63 25.11 -12.01 15.15
C LEU A 63 24.96 -13.47 14.66
N PRO A 64 23.73 -13.93 14.35
CA PRO A 64 23.54 -15.26 13.76
C PRO A 64 24.27 -15.39 12.42
N ALA A 65 24.97 -16.50 12.19
CA ALA A 65 25.72 -16.74 10.94
C ALA A 65 24.85 -16.53 9.68
N ARG A 66 23.64 -17.10 9.68
CA ARG A 66 22.64 -16.92 8.61
C ARG A 66 22.33 -15.45 8.27
N MET A 67 22.39 -14.57 9.27
CA MET A 67 22.11 -13.15 9.11
C MET A 67 23.29 -12.43 8.47
N VAL A 68 24.51 -12.81 8.87
CA VAL A 68 25.76 -12.31 8.27
C VAL A 68 25.87 -12.76 6.82
N ASP A 69 25.53 -14.02 6.54
CA ASP A 69 25.53 -14.58 5.18
C ASP A 69 24.51 -13.85 4.28
N PHE A 70 23.27 -13.64 4.77
CA PHE A 70 22.27 -12.89 4.03
C PHE A 70 22.69 -11.43 3.78
N ALA A 71 23.36 -10.81 4.74
CA ALA A 71 23.84 -9.43 4.63
C ALA A 71 24.88 -9.24 3.51
N GLN A 72 25.48 -10.32 2.97
CA GLN A 72 26.34 -10.22 1.78
C GLN A 72 25.57 -9.75 0.54
N SER A 73 24.25 -10.01 0.48
CA SER A 73 23.37 -9.52 -0.60
C SER A 73 22.96 -8.06 -0.44
N VAL A 74 23.27 -7.44 0.70
CA VAL A 74 23.01 -6.02 0.98
C VAL A 74 24.24 -5.21 0.53
N PRO A 75 24.04 -4.04 -0.12
CA PRO A 75 25.13 -3.12 -0.49
C PRO A 75 26.08 -2.86 0.68
N GLU A 76 27.39 -2.83 0.40
CA GLU A 76 28.43 -2.78 1.44
C GLU A 76 28.30 -1.56 2.36
N ASP A 77 27.91 -0.42 1.79
CA ASP A 77 27.64 0.85 2.48
C ASP A 77 26.42 0.78 3.42
N GLN A 78 25.48 -0.13 3.17
CA GLN A 78 24.24 -0.29 3.95
C GLN A 78 24.28 -1.49 4.89
N ARG A 79 25.21 -2.43 4.66
CA ARG A 79 25.29 -3.72 5.34
C ARG A 79 25.35 -3.61 6.86
N ALA A 80 26.16 -2.69 7.38
CA ALA A 80 26.35 -2.52 8.82
C ALA A 80 25.06 -2.03 9.51
N ASP A 81 24.37 -1.05 8.92
CA ASP A 81 23.11 -0.54 9.48
C ASP A 81 21.98 -1.57 9.33
N TRP A 82 21.93 -2.27 8.20
CA TRP A 82 20.98 -3.36 7.98
C TRP A 82 21.16 -4.47 9.03
N LEU A 83 22.40 -4.93 9.25
CA LEU A 83 22.73 -5.96 10.23
C LEU A 83 22.32 -5.55 11.64
N ARG A 84 22.63 -4.30 12.03
CA ARG A 84 22.24 -3.75 13.32
C ARG A 84 20.72 -3.74 13.50
N ARG A 85 19.97 -3.17 12.55
CA ARG A 85 18.51 -3.08 12.63
C ARG A 85 17.88 -4.47 12.67
N ARG A 86 18.31 -5.37 11.80
CA ARG A 86 17.78 -6.73 11.74
C ARG A 86 18.03 -7.50 13.02
N ALA A 87 19.24 -7.41 13.57
CA ALA A 87 19.60 -8.07 14.82
C ALA A 87 18.81 -7.52 16.02
N ASN A 88 18.62 -6.20 16.07
CA ASN A 88 17.86 -5.55 17.14
C ASN A 88 16.36 -5.89 17.10
N ILE A 89 15.78 -6.04 15.91
CA ILE A 89 14.38 -6.50 15.76
C ILE A 89 14.25 -7.96 16.22
N GLU A 90 15.15 -8.86 15.80
CA GLU A 90 15.11 -10.26 16.24
C GLU A 90 15.35 -10.39 17.76
N GLU A 91 16.14 -9.50 18.35
CA GLU A 91 16.32 -9.44 19.79
C GLU A 91 15.09 -8.90 20.53
N ALA A 92 14.41 -7.87 20.00
CA ALA A 92 13.15 -7.39 20.54
C ALA A 92 12.06 -8.48 20.54
N ASP A 93 11.92 -9.21 19.42
CA ASP A 93 10.97 -10.33 19.29
C ASP A 93 11.27 -11.44 20.30
N ARG A 94 12.56 -11.70 20.56
CA ARG A 94 13.02 -12.68 21.56
C ARG A 94 12.70 -12.22 22.98
N HIS A 95 12.89 -10.94 23.29
CA HIS A 95 12.53 -10.39 24.60
C HIS A 95 11.04 -10.54 24.90
N ILE A 96 10.18 -10.23 23.92
CA ILE A 96 8.72 -10.40 24.05
C ILE A 96 8.39 -11.88 24.24
N SER A 97 8.89 -12.75 23.35
CA SER A 97 8.66 -14.21 23.42
C SER A 97 9.05 -14.80 24.78
N ASN A 98 10.24 -14.46 25.27
CA ASN A 98 10.74 -14.97 26.55
C ASN A 98 9.91 -14.46 27.73
N ALA A 99 9.53 -13.18 27.71
CA ALA A 99 8.75 -12.57 28.79
C ALA A 99 7.30 -13.10 28.85
N MET A 100 6.72 -13.44 27.70
CA MET A 100 5.42 -14.13 27.65
C MET A 100 5.49 -15.51 28.30
N ARG A 101 6.51 -16.32 27.95
CA ARG A 101 6.69 -17.67 28.49
C ARG A 101 7.01 -17.67 29.99
N SER A 102 7.83 -16.73 30.44
CA SER A 102 8.20 -16.61 31.87
C SER A 102 7.10 -15.98 32.71
N GLY A 103 6.08 -15.37 32.10
CA GLY A 103 5.03 -14.62 32.78
C GLY A 103 5.45 -13.21 33.22
N GLU A 104 6.66 -12.76 32.86
CA GLU A 104 7.11 -11.38 33.09
C GLU A 104 6.33 -10.35 32.27
N LEU A 105 5.73 -10.77 31.17
CA LEU A 105 4.78 -9.98 30.38
C LEU A 105 3.39 -10.62 30.47
N PRO A 106 2.50 -10.09 31.32
CA PRO A 106 1.14 -10.61 31.49
C PRO A 106 0.34 -10.52 30.19
N ILE A 107 -0.15 -11.66 29.72
CA ILE A 107 -0.96 -11.74 28.49
C ILE A 107 -2.43 -11.88 28.84
N TRP A 108 -3.27 -11.11 28.16
CA TRP A 108 -4.71 -11.08 28.33
C TRP A 108 -5.42 -11.47 27.04
N VAL A 109 -6.59 -12.06 27.18
CA VAL A 109 -7.53 -12.33 26.08
C VAL A 109 -8.95 -11.92 26.49
N ALA A 110 -9.79 -11.60 25.52
CA ALA A 110 -11.20 -11.30 25.72
C ALA A 110 -12.06 -12.29 24.89
N PRO A 111 -12.52 -13.39 25.51
CA PRO A 111 -13.42 -14.33 24.83
C PRO A 111 -14.81 -13.70 24.60
N ILE A 112 -15.44 -13.96 23.45
CA ILE A 112 -16.82 -13.51 23.18
C ILE A 112 -17.75 -14.01 24.29
N GLY A 113 -18.53 -13.09 24.86
CA GLY A 113 -19.54 -13.39 25.88
C GLY A 113 -18.96 -13.75 27.25
N GLU A 114 -17.65 -13.64 27.46
CA GLU A 114 -16.99 -13.87 28.74
C GLU A 114 -16.19 -12.62 29.18
N PRO A 115 -15.96 -12.42 30.48
CA PRO A 115 -15.07 -11.34 30.94
C PRO A 115 -13.64 -11.58 30.46
N GLU A 116 -12.86 -10.49 30.37
CA GLU A 116 -11.42 -10.52 30.10
C GLU A 116 -10.69 -11.50 31.02
N ARG A 117 -9.76 -12.26 30.46
CA ARG A 117 -9.00 -13.28 31.20
C ARG A 117 -7.51 -13.06 31.05
N LEU A 118 -6.82 -13.05 32.18
CA LEU A 118 -5.38 -13.21 32.23
C LEU A 118 -5.03 -14.66 31.87
N VAL A 119 -4.13 -14.82 30.90
CA VAL A 119 -3.61 -16.11 30.47
C VAL A 119 -2.53 -16.54 31.46
N ALA A 120 -2.69 -17.74 32.02
CA ALA A 120 -1.66 -18.32 32.88
C ALA A 120 -0.37 -18.55 32.07
N PRO A 121 0.83 -18.23 32.58
CA PRO A 121 2.08 -18.40 31.83
C PRO A 121 2.27 -19.82 31.29
N GLY A 122 1.89 -20.84 32.07
CA GLY A 122 1.94 -22.25 31.65
C GLY A 122 0.91 -22.67 30.60
N ALA A 123 -0.05 -21.81 30.24
CA ALA A 123 -0.97 -22.04 29.12
C ALA A 123 -0.37 -21.59 27.78
N ILE A 124 0.73 -20.83 27.80
CA ILE A 124 1.50 -20.43 26.61
C ILE A 124 2.62 -21.46 26.44
N VAL A 125 2.33 -22.52 25.70
CA VAL A 125 3.25 -23.67 25.53
C VAL A 125 4.38 -23.32 24.55
N GLU A 126 4.05 -22.62 23.47
CA GLU A 126 4.99 -22.23 22.42
C GLU A 126 4.71 -20.78 21.99
N VAL A 127 5.77 -19.98 21.86
CA VAL A 127 5.69 -18.64 21.28
C VAL A 127 6.69 -18.59 20.15
N ASP A 128 6.19 -18.62 18.93
CA ASP A 128 6.97 -18.52 17.71
C ASP A 128 6.94 -17.09 17.14
N TYR A 129 7.75 -16.86 16.11
CA TYR A 129 7.82 -15.57 15.44
C TYR A 129 6.46 -15.14 14.87
N ALA A 130 5.69 -16.08 14.32
CA ALA A 130 4.38 -15.80 13.75
C ALA A 130 3.41 -15.25 14.82
N THR A 131 3.40 -15.83 16.01
CA THR A 131 2.57 -15.38 17.14
C THR A 131 2.91 -13.97 17.59
N VAL A 132 4.19 -13.63 17.69
CA VAL A 132 4.63 -12.29 18.12
C VAL A 132 4.31 -11.24 17.04
N VAL A 133 4.47 -11.60 15.76
CA VAL A 133 4.20 -10.71 14.63
C VAL A 133 2.72 -10.46 14.43
N SER A 134 1.90 -11.53 14.41
CA SER A 134 0.46 -11.43 14.20
C SER A 134 -0.25 -10.85 15.42
N GLY A 135 0.33 -11.03 16.61
CA GLY A 135 -0.33 -10.76 17.88
C GLY A 135 -1.45 -11.76 18.19
N VAL A 136 -1.52 -12.89 17.47
CA VAL A 136 -2.52 -13.95 17.62
C VAL A 136 -1.80 -15.25 17.96
N TYR A 137 -2.30 -15.98 18.95
CA TYR A 137 -1.70 -17.25 19.38
C TYR A 137 -2.00 -18.37 18.37
N CYS A 138 -1.06 -18.65 17.48
CA CYS A 138 -1.20 -19.69 16.44
C CYS A 138 0.03 -20.61 16.36
N PRO A 139 0.46 -21.25 17.47
CA PRO A 139 1.62 -22.12 17.42
C PRO A 139 1.35 -23.39 16.58
N PRO A 140 2.37 -23.94 15.88
CA PRO A 140 2.18 -25.08 14.98
C PRO A 140 1.67 -26.34 15.65
N LYS A 141 1.96 -26.54 16.94
CA LYS A 141 1.73 -27.79 17.68
C LYS A 141 0.68 -27.69 18.79
N ASP A 142 0.15 -26.50 19.07
CA ASP A 142 -0.80 -26.29 20.16
C ASP A 142 -2.10 -25.65 19.64
N ARG A 143 -3.16 -26.47 19.59
CA ARG A 143 -4.51 -26.06 19.20
C ARG A 143 -5.45 -25.97 20.42
N GLY A 144 -4.91 -25.64 21.59
CA GLY A 144 -5.67 -25.46 22.81
C GLY A 144 -6.65 -24.28 22.74
N TRP A 145 -7.33 -24.01 23.86
CA TRP A 145 -8.38 -22.97 23.93
C TRP A 145 -7.89 -21.55 23.57
N LEU A 146 -6.58 -21.31 23.64
CA LEU A 146 -5.95 -20.03 23.31
C LEU A 146 -5.72 -19.86 21.79
N TYR A 147 -5.74 -20.95 21.02
CA TYR A 147 -5.45 -20.94 19.58
C TYR A 147 -6.38 -20.00 18.81
N GLY A 148 -5.81 -19.21 17.90
CA GLY A 148 -6.52 -18.24 17.06
C GLY A 148 -6.98 -16.97 17.81
N ARG A 149 -6.63 -16.80 19.10
CA ARG A 149 -7.07 -15.63 19.88
C ARG A 149 -6.07 -14.48 19.79
N PRO A 150 -6.55 -13.23 19.62
CA PRO A 150 -5.72 -12.04 19.77
C PRO A 150 -5.19 -11.93 21.20
N LEU A 151 -3.92 -11.57 21.31
CA LEU A 151 -3.20 -11.42 22.57
C LEU A 151 -3.05 -9.94 22.91
N PHE A 152 -3.29 -9.60 24.17
CA PHE A 152 -3.24 -8.24 24.67
C PHE A 152 -2.30 -8.12 25.88
N VAL A 153 -1.75 -6.93 26.08
CA VAL A 153 -0.95 -6.55 27.25
C VAL A 153 -1.53 -5.27 27.83
N LYS A 154 -1.80 -5.23 29.14
CA LYS A 154 -2.30 -4.00 29.79
C LYS A 154 -1.26 -2.88 29.65
N ARG A 155 -1.72 -1.64 29.47
CA ARG A 155 -0.82 -0.51 29.17
C ARG A 155 0.27 -0.30 30.22
N ASP A 156 -0.08 -0.43 31.49
CA ASP A 156 0.86 -0.29 32.61
C ASP A 156 1.92 -1.39 32.62
N ASP A 157 1.52 -2.63 32.33
CA ASP A 157 2.44 -3.77 32.27
C ASP A 157 3.40 -3.62 31.09
N TRP A 158 2.89 -3.15 29.94
CA TRP A 158 3.73 -2.83 28.79
C TRP A 158 4.74 -1.72 29.11
N ALA A 159 4.29 -0.62 29.72
CA ALA A 159 5.15 0.51 30.05
C ALA A 159 6.29 0.09 31.01
N LYS A 160 5.99 -0.72 32.03
CA LYS A 160 7.00 -1.28 32.95
C LYS A 160 7.98 -2.19 32.22
N PHE A 161 7.48 -3.09 31.38
CA PHE A 161 8.29 -4.02 30.62
C PHE A 161 9.25 -3.29 29.67
N ALA A 162 8.73 -2.38 28.84
CA ALA A 162 9.52 -1.62 27.88
C ALA A 162 10.60 -0.76 28.58
N ALA A 163 10.25 -0.08 29.67
CA ALA A 163 11.21 0.72 30.44
C ALA A 163 12.36 -0.11 31.02
N ARG A 164 12.07 -1.35 31.47
CA ARG A 164 13.09 -2.30 31.95
C ARG A 164 14.05 -2.72 30.83
N ILE A 165 13.52 -3.07 29.65
CA ILE A 165 14.35 -3.43 28.49
C ILE A 165 15.22 -2.25 28.06
N ASP A 166 14.65 -1.06 27.94
CA ASP A 166 15.39 0.16 27.58
C ASP A 166 16.50 0.46 28.59
N SER A 167 16.25 0.24 29.89
CA SER A 167 17.26 0.44 30.94
C SER A 167 18.40 -0.58 30.85
N ALA A 168 18.10 -1.83 30.46
CA ALA A 168 19.10 -2.87 30.26
C ALA A 168 19.91 -2.69 28.97
N LYS A 169 19.35 -2.00 27.96
CA LYS A 169 19.96 -1.80 26.64
C LYS A 169 20.68 -0.47 26.48
N LYS A 170 20.44 0.51 27.36
CA LYS A 170 21.25 1.72 27.44
C LYS A 170 22.67 1.35 27.90
N PRO A 171 23.72 1.71 27.15
CA PRO A 171 25.08 1.54 27.65
C PRO A 171 25.24 2.34 28.93
N ALA A 172 25.86 1.74 29.95
CA ALA A 172 26.45 2.52 31.03
C ALA A 172 27.32 3.58 30.35
N ARG A 173 27.09 4.87 30.64
CA ARG A 173 27.88 5.97 30.10
C ARG A 173 29.34 5.79 30.54
N GLU A 174 30.12 5.06 29.74
CA GLU A 174 31.56 5.10 29.82
C GLU A 174 32.04 6.32 29.04
N ASN A 175 32.68 7.21 29.78
CA ASN A 175 33.47 8.32 29.28
C ASN A 175 34.50 7.78 28.28
N GLY A 176 34.22 7.86 26.99
CA GLY A 176 35.14 7.35 25.97
C GLY A 176 34.75 7.86 24.60
N LYS A 177 35.37 8.95 24.20
CA LYS A 177 35.34 9.50 22.84
C LYS A 177 35.61 8.38 21.82
N SER A 178 34.59 7.85 21.17
CA SER A 178 34.59 7.30 19.79
C SER A 178 33.31 6.51 19.52
N GLN A 179 32.19 7.20 19.35
CA GLN A 179 31.09 6.71 18.53
C GLN A 179 30.65 7.85 17.61
N SER A 180 30.88 7.64 16.31
CA SER A 180 30.18 8.21 15.16
C SER A 180 29.42 9.52 15.41
N ARG A 181 30.12 10.66 15.30
CA ARG A 181 29.55 12.01 15.30
C ARG A 181 28.65 12.34 14.09
N PHE A 182 28.51 11.44 13.11
CA PHE A 182 27.84 11.78 11.84
C PHE A 182 26.31 11.65 11.86
N HIS A 183 25.70 10.89 12.78
CA HIS A 183 24.23 10.72 12.81
C HIS A 183 23.49 11.54 13.87
N ASP A 184 24.18 12.01 14.91
CA ASP A 184 23.54 12.60 16.10
C ASP A 184 23.25 14.10 15.97
N ASP A 185 23.92 14.78 15.02
CA ASP A 185 23.65 16.21 14.73
C ASP A 185 22.55 16.38 13.66
N ASP A 186 22.44 15.48 12.68
CA ASP A 186 21.35 15.49 11.68
C ASP A 186 19.98 15.23 12.32
N GLU A 187 19.89 14.33 13.33
CA GLU A 187 18.63 14.08 14.03
C GLU A 187 18.15 15.26 14.90
N LYS A 188 19.03 16.20 15.25
CA LYS A 188 18.65 17.42 16.01
C LYS A 188 17.96 18.45 15.12
N GLN A 189 18.29 18.49 13.84
CA GLN A 189 17.72 19.43 12.88
C GLN A 189 16.50 18.84 12.16
N TRP A 190 16.58 17.58 11.73
CA TRP A 190 15.58 16.97 10.87
C TRP A 190 14.57 16.11 11.65
N LEU A 191 13.34 16.05 11.14
CA LEU A 191 12.27 15.22 11.63
C LEU A 191 11.75 14.35 10.49
N ARG A 192 11.84 13.03 10.62
CA ARG A 192 11.22 12.09 9.66
C ARG A 192 9.76 12.47 9.44
N ILE A 193 9.31 12.53 8.18
CA ILE A 193 7.98 13.03 7.87
C ILE A 193 6.86 12.20 8.53
N SER A 194 7.04 10.88 8.65
CA SER A 194 6.09 10.02 9.36
C SER A 194 5.97 10.38 10.84
N LYS A 195 7.08 10.76 11.48
CA LYS A 195 7.11 11.23 12.87
C LYS A 195 6.43 12.59 13.01
N ALA A 196 6.62 13.49 12.04
CA ALA A 196 5.91 14.76 11.98
C ALA A 196 4.39 14.55 11.90
N VAL A 197 3.92 13.66 11.01
CA VAL A 197 2.52 13.28 10.88
C VAL A 197 1.96 12.70 12.18
N ARG A 198 2.69 11.83 12.88
CA ARG A 198 2.26 11.28 14.19
C ARG A 198 2.13 12.36 15.27
N ILE A 199 3.05 13.33 15.29
CA ILE A 199 2.97 14.47 16.23
C ILE A 199 1.74 15.33 15.91
N LEU A 200 1.54 15.66 14.62
CA LEU A 200 0.37 16.39 14.16
C LEU A 200 -0.92 15.65 14.53
N HIS A 201 -0.97 14.33 14.31
CA HIS A 201 -2.11 13.49 14.66
C HIS A 201 -2.48 13.61 16.15
N ARG A 202 -1.47 13.56 17.04
CA ARG A 202 -1.69 13.71 18.48
C ARG A 202 -2.24 15.09 18.83
N ILE A 203 -1.69 16.15 18.23
CA ILE A 203 -2.14 17.53 18.45
C ILE A 203 -3.58 17.71 17.97
N LEU A 204 -3.89 17.29 16.75
CA LEU A 204 -5.24 17.40 16.19
C LEU A 204 -6.25 16.57 16.99
N ARG A 205 -5.89 15.38 17.46
CA ARG A 205 -6.75 14.55 18.32
C ARG A 205 -7.13 15.28 19.61
N THR A 206 -6.20 16.01 20.23
CA THR A 206 -6.47 16.79 21.44
C THR A 206 -7.29 18.05 21.13
N ARG A 207 -6.95 18.77 20.06
CA ARG A 207 -7.62 20.03 19.69
C ARG A 207 -9.04 19.84 19.18
N LEU A 208 -9.31 18.75 18.46
CA LEU A 208 -10.62 18.43 17.87
C LEU A 208 -11.41 17.42 18.72
N ALA A 209 -11.11 17.33 20.02
CA ALA A 209 -11.85 16.44 20.92
C ALA A 209 -13.35 16.81 20.93
N GLY A 210 -14.20 15.83 20.62
CA GLY A 210 -15.66 16.02 20.54
C GLY A 210 -16.17 16.52 19.18
N GLN A 211 -15.30 16.76 18.19
CA GLN A 211 -15.68 17.09 16.83
C GLN A 211 -15.53 15.88 15.91
N GLU A 212 -16.34 15.82 14.84
CA GLU A 212 -16.19 14.82 13.78
C GLU A 212 -14.91 15.14 12.96
N PRO A 213 -13.90 14.26 12.94
CA PRO A 213 -12.58 14.57 12.37
C PRO A 213 -12.58 14.74 10.85
N ALA A 214 -13.45 14.01 10.12
CA ALA A 214 -13.57 14.13 8.67
C ALA A 214 -15.04 13.92 8.24
N PRO A 215 -15.91 14.93 8.39
CA PRO A 215 -17.33 14.81 8.07
C PRO A 215 -17.62 14.55 6.59
N TRP A 216 -16.63 14.73 5.71
CA TRP A 216 -16.72 14.45 4.27
C TRP A 216 -16.45 12.99 3.89
N ILE A 217 -16.04 12.15 4.83
CA ILE A 217 -15.88 10.71 4.59
C ILE A 217 -17.18 10.04 5.03
N ASP A 218 -17.93 9.52 4.07
CA ASP A 218 -19.18 8.81 4.36
C ASP A 218 -18.94 7.67 5.35
N PRO A 219 -19.83 7.47 6.33
CA PRO A 219 -19.78 6.29 7.16
C PRO A 219 -20.01 5.04 6.28
N PRO A 220 -19.44 3.88 6.64
CA PRO A 220 -19.70 2.63 5.94
C PRO A 220 -21.21 2.32 5.94
N ALA A 221 -21.65 1.58 4.92
CA ALA A 221 -23.06 1.30 4.69
C ALA A 221 -23.72 0.43 5.78
N ASP A 222 -22.95 -0.25 6.62
CA ASP A 222 -23.44 -1.06 7.74
C ASP A 222 -23.16 -0.36 9.10
N PRO A 223 -24.20 0.16 9.77
CA PRO A 223 -24.07 0.90 11.03
C PRO A 223 -24.05 0.04 12.29
N PHE A 224 -24.10 -1.31 12.19
CA PHE A 224 -24.19 -2.19 13.37
C PHE A 224 -22.88 -2.89 13.75
N ASP A 225 -21.80 -2.62 13.04
CA ASP A 225 -20.49 -3.18 13.36
C ASP A 225 -19.65 -2.16 14.16
N ALA A 226 -19.63 -2.34 15.48
CA ALA A 226 -18.93 -1.46 16.42
C ALA A 226 -17.40 -1.47 16.23
N ASP A 227 -16.84 -2.50 15.61
CA ASP A 227 -15.43 -2.54 15.20
C ASP A 227 -15.20 -1.64 13.97
N TYR A 228 -16.21 -1.53 13.11
CA TYR A 228 -16.23 -0.63 11.96
C TYR A 228 -16.43 0.84 12.32
N GLU A 229 -17.22 1.20 13.33
CA GLU A 229 -17.34 2.61 13.79
C GLU A 229 -15.99 3.13 14.30
N ASN A 230 -15.28 2.32 15.10
CA ASN A 230 -13.96 2.67 15.61
C ASN A 230 -12.90 2.71 14.50
N ALA A 231 -12.95 1.78 13.54
CA ALA A 231 -12.08 1.77 12.38
C ALA A 231 -12.34 2.99 11.47
N THR A 232 -13.60 3.34 11.25
CA THR A 232 -14.03 4.50 10.47
C THR A 232 -13.59 5.79 11.13
N HIS A 233 -13.82 5.94 12.43
CA HIS A 233 -13.38 7.12 13.16
C HIS A 233 -11.84 7.24 13.21
N ARG A 234 -11.11 6.13 13.33
CA ARG A 234 -9.64 6.10 13.19
C ARG A 234 -9.21 6.52 11.78
N HIS A 235 -9.84 5.97 10.74
CA HIS A 235 -9.59 6.30 9.35
C HIS A 235 -9.83 7.80 9.09
N ARG A 236 -10.95 8.35 9.55
CA ARG A 236 -11.28 9.78 9.45
C ARG A 236 -10.24 10.68 10.12
N ARG A 237 -9.73 10.30 11.30
CA ARG A 237 -8.63 11.03 11.96
C ARG A 237 -7.33 10.99 11.16
N THR A 238 -6.99 9.83 10.61
CA THR A 238 -5.82 9.67 9.75
C THR A 238 -5.96 10.54 8.50
N ALA A 239 -7.11 10.46 7.80
CA ALA A 239 -7.39 11.27 6.63
C ALA A 239 -7.31 12.78 6.90
N ARG A 240 -7.88 13.25 8.03
CA ARG A 240 -7.75 14.66 8.47
C ARG A 240 -6.30 15.06 8.66
N THR A 241 -5.51 14.21 9.31
CA THR A 241 -4.09 14.48 9.59
C THR A 241 -3.29 14.54 8.29
N SER A 242 -3.44 13.53 7.42
CA SER A 242 -2.77 13.45 6.12
C SER A 242 -3.13 14.64 5.24
N LEU A 243 -4.41 15.02 5.18
CA LEU A 243 -4.86 16.18 4.41
C LEU A 243 -4.28 17.49 4.95
N THR A 244 -4.24 17.66 6.27
CA THR A 244 -3.67 18.86 6.91
C THR A 244 -2.18 18.99 6.63
N MET A 245 -1.42 17.90 6.80
CA MET A 245 0.01 17.89 6.49
C MET A 245 0.26 18.17 5.01
N ARG A 246 -0.46 17.47 4.11
CA ARG A 246 -0.32 17.62 2.66
C ARG A 246 -0.64 19.03 2.19
N ARG A 247 -1.65 19.70 2.76
CA ARG A 247 -1.95 21.11 2.44
C ARG A 247 -0.78 22.04 2.76
N ALA A 248 -0.16 21.86 3.93
CA ALA A 248 0.97 22.70 4.32
C ALA A 248 2.18 22.50 3.37
N LEU A 249 2.42 21.25 2.95
CA LEU A 249 3.47 20.91 2.00
C LEU A 249 3.16 21.44 0.58
N LEU A 250 1.89 21.36 0.14
CA LEU A 250 1.43 21.89 -1.14
C LEU A 250 1.53 23.41 -1.22
N ALA A 251 1.12 24.11 -0.15
CA ALA A 251 1.13 25.57 -0.10
C ALA A 251 2.52 26.17 0.17
N GLY A 252 3.51 25.35 0.50
CA GLY A 252 4.84 25.81 0.93
C GLY A 252 4.86 26.39 2.36
N ASP A 253 3.77 26.27 3.13
CA ASP A 253 3.73 26.62 4.56
C ASP A 253 4.68 25.75 5.40
N LEU A 254 5.00 24.55 4.89
CA LEU A 254 6.00 23.65 5.42
C LEU A 254 6.82 23.09 4.25
N THR A 255 8.14 23.11 4.36
CA THR A 255 9.02 22.51 3.36
C THR A 255 9.50 21.14 3.83
N ALA A 256 9.28 20.13 2.99
CA ALA A 256 9.90 18.82 3.18
C ALA A 256 11.20 18.76 2.37
N HIS A 257 12.12 17.93 2.81
CA HIS A 257 13.42 17.72 2.19
C HIS A 257 13.67 16.24 1.98
N LEU A 258 14.26 15.90 0.85
CA LEU A 258 14.98 14.65 0.69
C LEU A 258 16.32 14.81 1.42
N VAL A 259 16.66 13.90 2.33
CA VAL A 259 17.90 13.97 3.12
C VAL A 259 18.65 12.64 3.04
N LYS A 260 19.95 12.70 2.74
CA LYS A 260 20.89 11.58 2.76
C LYS A 260 22.29 12.10 3.04
N ASP A 261 23.03 11.44 3.94
CA ASP A 261 24.43 11.72 4.24
C ASP A 261 24.75 13.21 4.52
N GLY A 262 23.93 13.87 5.35
CA GLY A 262 24.09 15.29 5.70
C GLY A 262 23.74 16.28 4.58
N ARG A 263 23.34 15.80 3.40
CA ARG A 263 22.84 16.62 2.29
C ARG A 263 21.33 16.67 2.33
N SER A 264 20.76 17.81 1.96
CA SER A 264 19.32 18.00 1.85
C SER A 264 18.94 18.65 0.54
N HIS A 265 17.87 18.16 -0.08
CA HIS A 265 17.25 18.78 -1.25
C HIS A 265 15.80 19.14 -0.92
N PRO A 266 15.37 20.41 -1.03
CA PRO A 266 13.98 20.78 -0.76
C PRO A 266 13.05 20.15 -1.79
N LEU A 267 11.87 19.71 -1.34
CA LEU A 267 10.81 19.19 -2.19
C LEU A 267 9.83 20.32 -2.53
N PRO A 268 9.56 20.56 -3.82
CA PRO A 268 8.59 21.55 -4.25
C PRO A 268 7.15 21.11 -3.94
N GLY A 269 6.23 22.07 -3.87
CA GLY A 269 4.82 21.80 -3.54
C GLY A 269 4.16 20.78 -4.48
N TRP A 270 4.47 20.82 -5.78
CA TRP A 270 3.91 19.89 -6.78
C TRP A 270 4.21 18.42 -6.48
N ALA A 271 5.31 18.11 -5.77
CA ALA A 271 5.67 16.73 -5.42
C ALA A 271 4.64 16.09 -4.47
N TRP A 272 3.84 16.91 -3.78
CA TRP A 272 2.79 16.48 -2.85
C TRP A 272 1.39 16.47 -3.48
N GLU A 273 1.28 16.71 -4.80
CA GLU A 273 0.01 16.75 -5.51
C GLU A 273 -0.66 15.37 -5.55
N ASN A 274 0.09 14.28 -5.59
CA ASN A 274 -0.50 12.94 -5.60
C ASN A 274 -0.82 12.47 -4.16
N ALA A 275 -2.08 12.11 -3.92
CA ALA A 275 -2.55 11.68 -2.60
C ALA A 275 -1.90 10.37 -2.15
N SER A 276 -1.87 9.37 -3.04
CA SER A 276 -1.28 8.04 -2.77
C SER A 276 0.22 8.14 -2.48
N ALA A 277 0.95 8.93 -3.27
CA ALA A 277 2.37 9.18 -3.05
C ALA A 277 2.64 9.89 -1.71
N ALA A 278 1.84 10.89 -1.36
CA ALA A 278 1.95 11.57 -0.07
C ALA A 278 1.68 10.62 1.11
N GLU A 279 0.68 9.74 1.00
CA GLU A 279 0.40 8.72 2.02
C GLU A 279 1.55 7.72 2.17
N ASN A 280 2.16 7.29 1.06
CA ASN A 280 3.38 6.49 1.11
C ASN A 280 4.51 7.19 1.85
N ALA A 281 4.71 8.50 1.61
CA ALA A 281 5.69 9.28 2.36
C ALA A 281 5.37 9.35 3.84
N PHE A 282 4.11 9.57 4.20
CA PHE A 282 3.67 9.65 5.60
C PHE A 282 3.81 8.33 6.36
N ASN A 283 3.76 7.19 5.67
CA ASN A 283 3.90 5.87 6.29
C ASN A 283 5.35 5.37 6.29
N PHE A 284 6.07 5.56 5.18
CA PHE A 284 7.37 4.92 4.91
C PHE A 284 8.55 5.89 4.78
N ASN A 285 8.31 7.20 4.99
CA ASN A 285 9.29 8.28 4.81
C ASN A 285 9.91 8.32 3.40
N TRP A 286 9.20 7.81 2.42
CA TRP A 286 9.65 7.75 1.04
C TRP A 286 8.54 8.30 0.16
N LEU A 287 8.86 9.33 -0.63
CA LEU A 287 7.90 9.98 -1.51
C LEU A 287 8.10 9.45 -2.92
N PRO A 288 7.13 8.68 -3.44
CA PRO A 288 7.10 8.35 -4.84
C PRO A 288 7.08 9.63 -5.70
N LEU A 289 8.11 9.88 -6.50
CA LEU A 289 8.11 10.95 -7.49
C LEU A 289 7.65 10.40 -8.84
N ASN A 290 6.83 11.16 -9.57
CA ASN A 290 6.34 10.73 -10.88
C ASN A 290 7.50 10.74 -11.89
N PRO A 291 7.96 9.58 -12.39
CA PRO A 291 9.11 9.50 -13.29
C PRO A 291 8.79 10.08 -14.68
N LEU A 292 7.52 10.40 -14.97
CA LEU A 292 7.09 11.05 -16.21
C LEU A 292 7.03 12.57 -16.11
N LEU A 293 7.62 13.18 -15.09
CA LEU A 293 7.85 14.62 -15.03
C LEU A 293 9.34 14.88 -15.16
N GLU A 294 9.73 15.87 -15.96
CA GLU A 294 11.13 16.27 -16.13
C GLU A 294 11.65 17.09 -14.94
N HIS A 295 11.64 16.49 -13.75
CA HIS A 295 11.84 17.19 -12.49
C HIS A 295 13.30 17.29 -12.03
N GLY A 296 14.24 16.59 -12.66
CA GLY A 296 15.65 16.54 -12.25
C GLY A 296 15.94 15.80 -10.93
N LEU A 297 14.93 15.58 -10.07
CA LEU A 297 15.05 14.86 -8.80
C LEU A 297 15.31 13.34 -8.88
N GLY A 298 15.55 12.78 -10.07
CA GLY A 298 15.70 11.33 -10.25
C GLY A 298 16.87 10.73 -9.45
N GLU A 299 17.96 11.50 -9.28
CA GLU A 299 19.12 11.08 -8.49
C GLU A 299 18.86 10.95 -6.98
N PHE A 300 17.75 11.52 -6.49
CA PHE A 300 17.36 11.47 -5.09
C PHE A 300 16.30 10.40 -4.80
N GLY A 301 16.01 9.51 -5.76
CA GLY A 301 14.90 8.55 -5.68
C GLY A 301 14.95 7.60 -4.47
N ASP A 302 16.13 7.35 -3.90
CA ASP A 302 16.33 6.53 -2.70
C ASP A 302 16.42 7.34 -1.39
N TRP A 303 16.37 8.67 -1.46
CA TRP A 303 16.48 9.54 -0.29
C TRP A 303 15.18 9.53 0.52
N ARG A 304 15.30 9.77 1.83
CA ARG A 304 14.14 9.77 2.75
C ARG A 304 13.63 11.18 2.96
N CYS A 305 12.33 11.29 3.23
CA CYS A 305 11.61 12.54 3.42
C CYS A 305 11.63 13.00 4.88
N PHE A 306 12.05 14.24 5.08
CA PHE A 306 12.12 14.90 6.38
C PHE A 306 11.50 16.30 6.30
N VAL A 307 11.20 16.88 7.46
CA VAL A 307 10.90 18.30 7.62
C VAL A 307 11.87 18.88 8.65
N SER A 308 12.18 20.17 8.56
CA SER A 308 12.96 20.84 9.61
C SER A 308 12.16 20.85 10.92
N ARG A 309 12.80 20.47 12.03
CA ARG A 309 12.18 20.52 13.37
C ARG A 309 11.79 21.93 13.77
N ALA A 310 12.59 22.92 13.39
CA ALA A 310 12.35 24.32 13.72
C ALA A 310 11.13 24.83 12.95
N GLU A 311 11.08 24.59 11.64
CA GLU A 311 9.95 24.99 10.79
C GLU A 311 8.67 24.27 11.19
N PHE A 312 8.73 22.96 11.43
CA PHE A 312 7.57 22.18 11.86
C PHE A 312 7.00 22.69 13.19
N ARG A 313 7.86 23.05 14.16
CA ARG A 313 7.42 23.66 15.42
C ARG A 313 6.80 25.03 15.20
N ALA A 314 7.44 25.89 14.40
CA ALA A 314 6.93 27.22 14.10
C ALA A 314 5.56 27.15 13.40
N TRP A 315 5.43 26.23 12.44
CA TRP A 315 4.18 25.93 11.77
C TRP A 315 3.10 25.51 12.78
N LEU A 316 3.33 24.48 13.60
CA LEU A 316 2.38 23.99 14.63
C LEU A 316 1.90 25.06 15.64
N SER A 317 2.68 26.12 15.84
CA SER A 317 2.36 27.25 16.71
C SER A 317 1.41 28.27 16.07
N ARG A 318 1.14 28.19 14.76
CA ARG A 318 0.17 29.06 14.09
C ARG A 318 -1.27 28.74 14.54
N SER A 319 -2.08 29.78 14.72
CA SER A 319 -3.46 29.70 15.19
C SER A 319 -4.42 29.13 14.14
N ASP A 320 -4.14 29.37 12.86
CA ASP A 320 -4.94 28.92 11.71
C ASP A 320 -4.97 27.38 11.55
N ILE A 321 -3.95 26.66 12.03
CA ILE A 321 -3.95 25.19 12.07
C ILE A 321 -5.05 24.65 12.99
N ALA A 322 -5.47 25.42 14.00
CA ALA A 322 -6.55 25.04 14.91
C ALA A 322 -7.95 25.34 14.35
N GLU A 323 -8.07 26.24 13.37
CA GLU A 323 -9.34 26.67 12.77
C GLU A 323 -9.71 25.86 11.52
N ILE A 324 -8.98 24.79 11.23
CA ILE A 324 -9.30 23.82 10.19
C ILE A 324 -10.56 23.07 10.63
N GLY A 325 -11.74 23.68 10.49
CA GLY A 325 -13.06 23.11 10.71
C GLY A 325 -13.64 22.53 9.41
N ASP A 326 -13.49 23.26 8.31
CA ASP A 326 -14.14 22.95 7.03
C ASP A 326 -13.11 22.66 5.94
N LEU A 327 -12.78 21.39 5.68
CA LEU A 327 -12.02 21.05 4.47
C LEU A 327 -12.88 20.15 3.58
N PRO A 328 -13.43 20.70 2.49
CA PRO A 328 -12.76 20.46 1.20
C PRO A 328 -12.80 21.68 0.27
N THR A 329 -11.64 22.30 0.12
CA THR A 329 -11.01 22.59 -1.18
C THR A 329 -9.53 22.69 -0.83
N LEU A 330 -8.66 21.88 -1.44
CA LEU A 330 -7.21 22.11 -1.32
C LEU A 330 -6.96 23.60 -1.67
N PRO A 331 -6.03 24.30 -1.00
CA PRO A 331 -5.66 25.64 -1.46
C PRO A 331 -5.33 25.56 -2.95
N ALA A 332 -5.46 26.70 -3.66
CA ALA A 332 -5.02 26.78 -5.05
C ALA A 332 -3.68 26.04 -5.14
N PRO A 333 -3.58 25.05 -6.04
CA PRO A 333 -2.41 24.19 -6.10
C PRO A 333 -1.18 25.09 -6.09
N PHE A 334 -0.11 24.61 -5.45
CA PHE A 334 1.26 25.06 -5.69
C PHE A 334 1.37 25.71 -7.07
N ASP A 335 2.23 26.72 -7.22
CA ASP A 335 2.42 27.39 -8.51
C ASP A 335 2.46 26.37 -9.66
N GLN A 336 1.37 26.28 -10.44
CA GLN A 336 1.22 25.24 -11.45
C GLN A 336 2.26 25.42 -12.54
N ASP A 337 2.73 26.65 -12.72
CA ASP A 337 3.81 27.02 -13.64
C ASP A 337 5.16 26.49 -13.14
N ALA A 338 5.29 26.14 -11.85
CA ALA A 338 6.46 25.47 -11.29
C ALA A 338 6.42 23.94 -11.42
N ARG A 339 5.34 23.37 -11.97
CA ARG A 339 5.25 21.93 -12.26
C ARG A 339 6.10 21.61 -13.50
N PRO A 340 7.00 20.61 -13.43
CA PRO A 340 7.75 20.19 -14.60
C PRO A 340 6.83 19.61 -15.67
N ASP A 341 7.27 19.73 -16.92
CA ASP A 341 6.54 19.22 -18.07
C ASP A 341 6.36 17.70 -17.99
N ARG A 342 5.17 17.24 -18.42
CA ARG A 342 4.84 15.82 -18.49
C ARG A 342 5.42 15.21 -19.75
N LEU A 343 6.24 14.18 -19.58
CA LEU A 343 6.66 13.28 -20.63
C LEU A 343 5.44 12.50 -21.14
N SER A 344 5.01 12.84 -22.35
CA SER A 344 3.98 12.11 -23.10
C SER A 344 4.56 11.02 -24.00
N TYR A 345 5.89 10.95 -24.09
CA TYR A 345 6.62 10.09 -25.00
C TYR A 345 7.98 9.70 -24.41
N ARG A 346 8.32 8.41 -24.42
CA ARG A 346 9.64 7.89 -24.03
C ARG A 346 9.97 6.58 -24.75
N GLU A 347 10.87 6.62 -25.73
CA GLU A 347 11.25 5.43 -26.50
C GLU A 347 11.84 4.32 -25.62
N PRO A 348 11.72 3.05 -26.04
CA PRO A 348 12.43 1.96 -25.40
C PRO A 348 13.95 2.16 -25.45
N PRO A 349 14.67 1.83 -24.35
CA PRO A 349 16.10 2.11 -24.21
C PRO A 349 16.92 1.43 -25.30
N GLU A 350 18.04 2.01 -25.72
CA GLU A 350 18.85 1.57 -26.88
C GLU A 350 19.63 0.25 -26.71
N ARG A 351 19.24 -0.59 -25.74
CA ARG A 351 19.83 -1.92 -25.55
C ARG A 351 19.33 -2.93 -26.60
N PRO A 352 20.12 -3.94 -27.00
CA PRO A 352 19.71 -4.92 -28.02
C PRO A 352 18.43 -5.68 -27.68
N PHE A 353 18.19 -5.88 -26.39
CA PHE A 353 17.01 -6.51 -25.82
C PHE A 353 16.42 -5.60 -24.74
N ILE A 354 15.13 -5.33 -24.82
CA ILE A 354 14.36 -4.53 -23.85
C ILE A 354 13.46 -5.44 -23.03
N GLU A 355 13.05 -5.00 -21.85
CA GLU A 355 12.12 -5.75 -21.01
C GLU A 355 10.75 -5.87 -21.69
N LEU A 356 10.03 -6.96 -21.42
CA LEU A 356 8.66 -7.10 -21.87
C LEU A 356 7.77 -5.96 -21.33
N THR A 357 7.99 -5.52 -20.08
CA THR A 357 7.28 -4.38 -19.51
C THR A 357 7.52 -3.10 -20.30
N GLU A 358 8.76 -2.83 -20.70
CA GLU A 358 9.14 -1.68 -21.53
C GLU A 358 8.48 -1.72 -22.90
N ALA A 359 8.40 -2.91 -23.51
CA ALA A 359 7.74 -3.14 -24.78
C ALA A 359 6.21 -2.92 -24.68
N LEU A 360 5.55 -3.53 -23.70
CA LEU A 360 4.10 -3.47 -23.55
C LEU A 360 3.61 -2.08 -23.17
N THR A 361 4.31 -1.38 -22.28
CA THR A 361 3.98 -0.01 -21.88
C THR A 361 4.19 0.97 -23.04
N TRP A 362 5.21 0.75 -23.87
CA TRP A 362 5.39 1.51 -25.11
C TRP A 362 4.22 1.32 -26.08
N ILE A 363 3.82 0.06 -26.34
CA ILE A 363 2.69 -0.26 -27.21
C ILE A 363 1.39 0.36 -26.67
N ALA A 364 1.16 0.27 -25.36
CA ALA A 364 -0.08 0.70 -24.73
C ALA A 364 -0.19 2.23 -24.57
N PHE A 365 0.92 2.90 -24.25
CA PHE A 365 0.90 4.28 -23.75
C PHE A 365 1.87 5.23 -24.48
N ALA A 366 2.64 4.74 -25.46
CA ALA A 366 3.74 5.49 -26.09
C ALA A 366 4.78 5.99 -25.07
N VAL A 367 4.92 5.30 -23.94
CA VAL A 367 5.93 5.58 -22.91
C VAL A 367 6.47 4.24 -22.42
N SER A 368 7.77 4.02 -22.63
CA SER A 368 8.44 2.81 -22.20
C SER A 368 8.84 2.93 -20.73
N LEU A 369 8.26 2.06 -19.90
CA LEU A 369 8.53 1.98 -18.47
C LEU A 369 9.25 0.68 -18.16
N SER A 370 10.32 0.76 -17.37
CA SER A 370 10.96 -0.43 -16.81
C SER A 370 9.98 -1.15 -15.86
N ARG A 371 10.26 -2.43 -15.56
CA ARG A 371 9.48 -3.18 -14.56
C ARG A 371 9.40 -2.43 -13.22
N ASP A 372 10.53 -1.90 -12.76
CA ASP A 372 10.61 -1.24 -11.46
C ASP A 372 9.83 0.09 -11.45
N GLU A 373 9.85 0.86 -12.55
CA GLU A 373 9.00 2.04 -12.72
C GLU A 373 7.51 1.65 -12.75
N PHE A 374 7.15 0.59 -13.47
CA PHE A 374 5.78 0.11 -13.56
C PHE A 374 5.21 -0.27 -12.18
N SER A 375 5.91 -1.16 -11.45
CA SER A 375 5.50 -1.65 -10.13
C SER A 375 5.34 -0.53 -9.09
N PHE A 376 6.05 0.57 -9.30
CA PHE A 376 6.00 1.74 -8.46
C PHE A 376 4.91 2.75 -8.87
N MET A 377 4.72 2.95 -10.17
CA MET A 377 3.77 3.91 -10.71
C MET A 377 2.32 3.45 -10.61
N GLU A 378 2.05 2.14 -10.72
CA GLU A 378 0.70 1.59 -10.64
C GLU A 378 0.03 1.89 -9.28
N PRO A 379 0.61 1.53 -8.12
CA PRO A 379 -0.01 1.82 -6.81
C PRO A 379 -0.11 3.32 -6.49
N SER A 380 0.78 4.11 -7.10
CA SER A 380 0.79 5.57 -6.95
C SER A 380 -0.14 6.28 -7.93
N GLU A 381 -0.80 5.54 -8.83
CA GLU A 381 -1.66 6.08 -9.89
C GLU A 381 -0.97 7.19 -10.71
N PHE A 382 0.30 7.01 -11.10
CA PHE A 382 0.99 8.01 -11.92
C PHE A 382 0.70 7.86 -13.42
N GLY A 383 0.70 8.98 -14.15
CA GLY A 383 0.64 8.97 -15.62
C GLY A 383 -0.58 8.20 -16.17
N PRO A 384 -0.39 7.19 -17.06
CA PRO A 384 -1.49 6.40 -17.62
C PRO A 384 -2.37 5.69 -16.58
N PHE A 385 -1.84 5.42 -15.38
CA PHE A 385 -2.57 4.72 -14.32
C PHE A 385 -3.65 5.60 -13.67
N ALA A 386 -3.44 6.93 -13.58
CA ALA A 386 -4.43 7.88 -13.07
C ALA A 386 -5.64 8.05 -13.99
N GLU A 387 -5.46 7.88 -15.30
CA GLU A 387 -6.51 8.14 -16.31
C GLU A 387 -7.54 7.00 -16.40
N GLY A 388 -7.24 5.86 -15.76
CA GLY A 388 -8.04 4.64 -15.84
C GLY A 388 -7.91 3.93 -17.19
N GLY A 389 -8.44 2.70 -17.29
CA GLY A 389 -8.41 1.92 -18.54
C GLY A 389 -7.03 1.40 -18.97
N TRP A 390 -5.99 1.63 -18.16
CA TRP A 390 -4.63 1.15 -18.43
C TRP A 390 -4.55 -0.38 -18.58
N ARG A 391 -5.38 -1.12 -17.83
CA ARG A 391 -5.49 -2.59 -17.95
C ARG A 391 -5.98 -3.01 -19.34
N ASP A 392 -6.95 -2.30 -19.91
CA ASP A 392 -7.43 -2.60 -21.27
C ASP A 392 -6.37 -2.23 -22.32
N GLY A 393 -5.63 -1.13 -22.09
CA GLY A 393 -4.49 -0.74 -22.93
C GLY A 393 -3.40 -1.81 -22.95
N LEU A 394 -2.97 -2.29 -21.78
CA LEU A 394 -1.99 -3.37 -21.67
C LEU A 394 -2.50 -4.70 -22.22
N ARG A 395 -3.78 -5.04 -22.04
CA ARG A 395 -4.36 -6.28 -22.61
C ARG A 395 -4.33 -6.22 -24.13
N THR A 396 -4.68 -5.07 -24.71
CA THR A 396 -4.57 -4.84 -26.16
C THR A 396 -3.12 -4.92 -26.62
N ALA A 397 -2.19 -4.32 -25.88
CA ALA A 397 -0.77 -4.38 -26.19
C ALA A 397 -0.22 -5.80 -26.14
N MET A 398 -0.59 -6.58 -25.12
CA MET A 398 -0.16 -7.95 -24.95
C MET A 398 -0.70 -8.85 -26.06
N ALA A 399 -1.96 -8.69 -26.47
CA ALA A 399 -2.52 -9.41 -27.60
C ALA A 399 -1.79 -9.09 -28.92
N ALA A 400 -1.51 -7.82 -29.19
CA ALA A 400 -0.76 -7.41 -30.37
C ALA A 400 0.68 -7.97 -30.36
N PHE A 401 1.36 -7.87 -29.22
CA PHE A 401 2.69 -8.42 -29.03
C PHE A 401 2.72 -9.94 -29.22
N ALA A 402 1.81 -10.68 -28.59
CA ALA A 402 1.75 -12.14 -28.69
C ALA A 402 1.50 -12.62 -30.12
N ASN A 403 0.67 -11.91 -30.89
CA ASN A 403 0.43 -12.21 -32.30
C ASN A 403 1.71 -12.08 -33.14
N GLU A 404 2.45 -10.98 -32.99
CA GLU A 404 3.69 -10.76 -33.74
C GLU A 404 4.81 -11.71 -33.29
N ALA A 405 4.95 -11.92 -31.99
CA ALA A 405 5.97 -12.80 -31.42
C ALA A 405 5.74 -14.27 -31.83
N SER A 406 4.50 -14.77 -31.73
CA SER A 406 4.17 -16.16 -32.11
C SER A 406 4.11 -16.40 -33.63
N ALA A 407 4.16 -15.34 -34.43
CA ALA A 407 4.37 -15.41 -35.87
C ALA A 407 5.88 -15.43 -36.25
N GLY A 408 6.78 -15.35 -35.27
CA GLY A 408 8.23 -15.33 -35.49
C GLY A 408 8.77 -13.98 -35.97
N ASN A 409 7.96 -12.91 -35.94
CA ASN A 409 8.38 -11.58 -36.37
C ASN A 409 9.25 -10.86 -35.32
N ILE A 410 9.20 -11.32 -34.07
CA ILE A 410 9.96 -10.76 -32.95
C ILE A 410 10.58 -11.88 -32.15
N ARG A 411 11.90 -11.80 -31.95
CA ARG A 411 12.62 -12.69 -31.04
C ARG A 411 12.36 -12.28 -29.60
N VAL A 412 11.95 -13.27 -28.84
CA VAL A 412 11.69 -13.18 -27.40
C VAL A 412 12.55 -14.19 -26.68
N ARG A 413 13.14 -13.80 -25.56
CA ARG A 413 13.92 -14.69 -24.69
C ARG A 413 13.54 -14.47 -23.24
N GLY A 414 13.77 -15.46 -22.39
CA GLY A 414 13.51 -15.33 -20.95
C GLY A 414 14.05 -16.53 -20.20
N ARG A 415 13.78 -16.57 -18.90
CA ARG A 415 14.21 -17.67 -18.02
C ARG A 415 13.00 -18.49 -17.58
N TYR A 416 12.96 -19.75 -18.00
CA TYR A 416 11.88 -20.64 -17.58
C TYR A 416 12.06 -21.07 -16.13
N VAL A 417 10.98 -21.00 -15.36
CA VAL A 417 10.89 -21.51 -14.00
C VAL A 417 9.66 -22.39 -13.86
N ALA A 418 9.82 -23.49 -13.12
CA ALA A 418 8.71 -24.38 -12.79
C ALA A 418 7.72 -23.73 -11.81
N LYS A 419 8.17 -22.69 -11.10
CA LYS A 419 7.38 -21.94 -10.14
C LYS A 419 7.73 -20.45 -10.21
N MET A 420 6.77 -19.60 -10.55
CA MET A 420 6.97 -18.14 -10.71
C MET A 420 7.30 -17.44 -9.39
N SER A 421 7.02 -18.06 -8.24
CA SER A 421 7.40 -17.56 -6.91
C SER A 421 8.80 -17.99 -6.44
N ASP A 422 9.52 -18.82 -7.20
CA ASP A 422 10.85 -19.30 -6.83
C ASP A 422 11.97 -18.39 -7.38
N ASP A 423 12.37 -17.42 -6.56
CA ASP A 423 13.43 -16.47 -6.89
C ASP A 423 14.79 -17.14 -7.08
N ASP A 424 15.07 -18.22 -6.36
CA ASP A 424 16.35 -18.91 -6.48
C ASP A 424 16.43 -19.71 -7.77
N ALA A 425 15.34 -20.37 -8.17
CA ALA A 425 15.28 -21.05 -9.46
C ALA A 425 15.56 -20.11 -10.65
N THR A 426 15.13 -18.85 -10.56
CA THR A 426 15.35 -17.86 -11.63
C THR A 426 16.82 -17.47 -11.78
N LYS A 427 17.55 -17.33 -10.67
CA LYS A 427 18.98 -16.95 -10.66
C LYS A 427 19.85 -17.94 -11.41
N TRP A 428 19.51 -19.22 -11.32
CA TRP A 428 20.26 -20.32 -11.93
C TRP A 428 19.72 -20.77 -13.29
N ALA A 429 18.58 -20.22 -13.73
CA ALA A 429 17.98 -20.56 -15.01
C ALA A 429 18.67 -19.83 -16.17
N ASP A 430 19.02 -20.58 -17.21
CA ASP A 430 19.54 -20.02 -18.45
C ASP A 430 18.48 -19.18 -19.17
N THR A 431 18.92 -18.07 -19.77
CA THR A 431 18.10 -17.31 -20.70
C THR A 431 18.03 -18.06 -22.03
N LYS A 432 16.81 -18.37 -22.49
CA LYS A 432 16.57 -19.11 -23.75
C LYS A 432 15.60 -18.35 -24.62
N TYR A 433 15.75 -18.48 -25.94
CA TYR A 433 14.74 -18.00 -26.88
C TYR A 433 13.48 -18.85 -26.76
N LEU A 434 12.33 -18.18 -26.72
CA LEU A 434 11.04 -18.83 -26.70
C LEU A 434 10.67 -19.23 -28.14
N THR A 435 10.12 -20.43 -28.28
CA THR A 435 9.57 -20.90 -29.56
C THR A 435 8.17 -20.34 -29.79
N ASP A 436 7.69 -20.36 -31.04
CA ASP A 436 6.33 -19.93 -31.40
C ASP A 436 5.25 -20.65 -30.57
N LEU A 437 5.44 -21.95 -30.30
CA LEU A 437 4.52 -22.74 -29.48
C LEU A 437 4.53 -22.26 -28.02
N GLN A 438 5.71 -21.95 -27.48
CA GLN A 438 5.83 -21.41 -26.12
C GLN A 438 5.22 -20.01 -26.02
N LEU A 439 5.36 -19.17 -27.05
CA LEU A 439 4.74 -17.84 -27.07
C LEU A 439 3.22 -17.89 -27.19
N ARG A 440 2.64 -18.97 -27.72
CA ARG A 440 1.18 -19.21 -27.71
C ARG A 440 0.71 -19.76 -26.36
N ASP A 441 1.47 -20.69 -25.79
CA ASP A 441 1.12 -21.30 -24.50
C ASP A 441 1.29 -20.31 -23.33
N PHE A 442 2.27 -19.42 -23.42
CA PHE A 442 2.65 -18.44 -22.39
C PHE A 442 2.43 -17.00 -22.90
N ALA A 443 1.17 -16.59 -23.05
CA ALA A 443 0.76 -15.26 -23.53
C ALA A 443 0.03 -14.42 -22.45
N CYS A 444 0.16 -14.78 -21.17
CA CYS A 444 -0.38 -14.02 -20.04
C CYS A 444 0.75 -13.20 -19.40
N PHE A 445 0.64 -11.87 -19.43
CA PHE A 445 1.65 -10.98 -18.85
C PHE A 445 1.57 -10.94 -17.33
N GLU A 446 2.72 -11.15 -16.69
CA GLU A 446 2.93 -11.05 -15.24
C GLU A 446 3.81 -9.82 -14.93
N PRO A 447 3.22 -8.69 -14.51
CA PRO A 447 3.96 -7.45 -14.30
C PRO A 447 4.99 -7.54 -13.18
N ALA A 448 4.74 -8.32 -12.11
CA ALA A 448 5.64 -8.38 -10.96
C ALA A 448 7.03 -8.91 -11.31
N PHE A 449 7.12 -9.77 -12.33
CA PHE A 449 8.37 -10.40 -12.76
C PHE A 449 8.82 -10.00 -14.16
N GLY A 450 8.08 -9.09 -14.83
CA GLY A 450 8.27 -8.79 -16.25
C GLY A 450 8.20 -10.07 -17.10
N GLY A 451 7.25 -10.94 -16.78
CA GLY A 451 7.24 -12.34 -17.20
C GLY A 451 6.03 -12.73 -18.03
N LEU A 452 6.05 -13.98 -18.49
CA LEU A 452 4.96 -14.64 -19.21
C LEU A 452 4.54 -15.90 -18.46
N GLN A 453 3.25 -16.03 -18.20
CA GLN A 453 2.63 -17.23 -17.64
C GLN A 453 1.74 -17.91 -18.67
N ARG A 454 1.33 -19.15 -18.36
CA ARG A 454 0.39 -19.88 -19.19
C ARG A 454 -0.93 -19.13 -19.35
N GLY A 455 -1.52 -19.22 -20.54
CA GLY A 455 -2.77 -18.57 -20.88
C GLY A 455 -2.56 -17.29 -21.69
N GLU A 456 -3.57 -16.42 -21.72
CA GLU A 456 -3.60 -15.20 -22.55
C GLU A 456 -3.97 -13.96 -21.72
N GLY A 457 -3.50 -12.79 -22.12
CA GLY A 457 -3.93 -11.51 -21.55
C GLY A 457 -3.04 -11.01 -20.41
N LEU A 458 -3.65 -10.56 -19.31
CA LEU A 458 -2.95 -10.01 -18.14
C LEU A 458 -3.27 -10.84 -16.91
N MET A 459 -2.31 -10.98 -15.99
CA MET A 459 -2.57 -11.53 -14.66
C MET A 459 -3.46 -10.57 -13.86
N GLU A 460 -4.56 -11.07 -13.29
CA GLU A 460 -5.47 -10.29 -12.44
C GLU A 460 -5.24 -10.58 -10.95
N ASP A 461 -5.31 -9.56 -10.08
CA ASP A 461 -5.09 -9.70 -8.62
C ASP A 461 -6.02 -10.73 -7.95
N HIS A 462 -7.21 -10.95 -8.50
CA HIS A 462 -8.19 -11.92 -7.97
C HIS A 462 -7.89 -13.37 -8.37
N ASP A 463 -6.98 -13.59 -9.32
CA ASP A 463 -6.59 -14.89 -9.85
C ASP A 463 -5.54 -15.61 -8.97
N ILE A 464 -4.94 -14.88 -8.01
CA ILE A 464 -3.88 -15.40 -7.12
C ILE A 464 -4.42 -16.57 -6.27
N PHE A 465 -5.65 -16.48 -5.76
CA PHE A 465 -6.24 -17.51 -4.92
C PHE A 465 -6.68 -18.73 -5.75
N GLU A 466 -7.39 -18.54 -6.86
CA GLU A 466 -7.80 -19.68 -7.72
C GLU A 466 -6.57 -20.42 -8.31
N ARG A 467 -5.49 -19.70 -8.66
CA ARG A 467 -4.25 -20.32 -9.14
C ARG A 467 -3.46 -21.03 -8.05
N ALA A 468 -3.41 -20.50 -6.82
CA ALA A 468 -2.75 -21.18 -5.71
C ALA A 468 -3.35 -22.57 -5.42
N PHE A 469 -4.63 -22.78 -5.76
CA PHE A 469 -5.32 -24.06 -5.61
C PHE A 469 -5.38 -24.91 -6.90
N HIS A 470 -5.36 -24.31 -8.09
CA HIS A 470 -5.68 -25.02 -9.35
C HIS A 470 -4.76 -24.74 -10.56
N GLY A 471 -3.86 -23.75 -10.50
CA GLY A 471 -3.01 -23.35 -11.63
C GLY A 471 -1.67 -24.10 -11.70
N LYS A 472 -1.13 -24.27 -12.91
CA LYS A 472 0.30 -24.55 -13.06
C LYS A 472 1.04 -23.22 -12.88
N ASP A 473 1.84 -23.11 -11.84
CA ASP A 473 2.63 -21.91 -11.47
C ASP A 473 3.91 -21.77 -12.32
N ASP A 474 4.00 -22.44 -13.48
CA ASP A 474 5.18 -22.37 -14.35
C ASP A 474 5.11 -21.17 -15.30
N GLY A 475 6.27 -20.63 -15.66
CA GLY A 475 6.34 -19.44 -16.51
C GLY A 475 7.75 -19.06 -16.90
N TRP A 476 7.83 -17.97 -17.66
CA TRP A 476 9.05 -17.31 -18.07
C TRP A 476 9.20 -16.01 -17.30
N ARG A 477 10.33 -15.81 -16.62
CA ARG A 477 10.68 -14.57 -15.94
C ARG A 477 11.73 -13.79 -16.71
N GLU A 478 11.85 -12.50 -16.38
CA GLU A 478 12.81 -11.59 -17.02
C GLU A 478 12.72 -11.70 -18.54
N VAL A 479 11.50 -11.63 -19.07
CA VAL A 479 11.27 -11.79 -20.50
C VAL A 479 11.76 -10.54 -21.19
N GLU A 480 12.61 -10.74 -22.19
CA GLU A 480 13.21 -9.69 -22.99
C GLU A 480 12.86 -9.87 -24.47
N VAL A 481 12.76 -8.74 -25.15
CA VAL A 481 12.30 -8.62 -26.53
C VAL A 481 13.41 -7.98 -27.36
N SER A 482 13.69 -8.51 -28.56
CA SER A 482 14.65 -7.88 -29.46
C SER A 482 14.19 -6.47 -29.85
N ARG A 483 14.95 -5.44 -29.45
CA ARG A 483 14.57 -4.05 -29.66
C ARG A 483 14.48 -3.69 -31.14
N ALA A 484 15.44 -4.13 -31.94
CA ALA A 484 15.49 -3.78 -33.37
C ALA A 484 14.24 -4.28 -34.11
N GLU A 485 13.81 -5.50 -33.84
CA GLU A 485 12.61 -6.11 -34.42
C GLU A 485 11.33 -5.47 -33.86
N PHE A 486 11.30 -5.24 -32.54
CA PHE A 486 10.21 -4.55 -31.88
C PHE A 486 9.97 -3.15 -32.46
N VAL A 487 11.01 -2.33 -32.58
CA VAL A 487 10.90 -0.97 -33.13
C VAL A 487 10.58 -1.00 -34.63
N ASN A 488 10.99 -2.02 -35.37
CA ASN A 488 10.60 -2.15 -36.77
C ASN A 488 9.08 -2.38 -36.94
N LEU A 489 8.46 -3.15 -36.04
CA LEU A 489 7.03 -3.48 -36.11
C LEU A 489 6.14 -2.43 -35.42
N PHE A 490 6.58 -1.96 -34.25
CA PHE A 490 5.82 -1.06 -33.37
C PHE A 490 6.38 0.38 -33.33
N GLY A 491 7.35 0.72 -34.20
CA GLY A 491 7.99 2.04 -34.26
C GLY A 491 7.08 3.16 -34.74
N LEU A 492 7.67 4.32 -35.09
CA LEU A 492 7.07 5.66 -35.27
C LEU A 492 5.73 5.78 -36.05
N GLY A 493 5.29 4.73 -36.76
CA GLY A 493 3.93 4.60 -37.26
C GLY A 493 2.93 4.22 -36.17
N TRP A 494 3.19 3.19 -35.37
CA TRP A 494 2.27 2.64 -34.35
C TRP A 494 1.97 3.64 -33.22
N GLY A 495 2.94 4.42 -32.74
CA GLY A 495 2.69 5.48 -31.76
C GLY A 495 1.92 6.69 -32.31
N LYS A 496 1.84 6.85 -33.64
CA LYS A 496 1.07 7.93 -34.31
C LYS A 496 -0.27 7.45 -34.90
N THR A 497 -0.40 6.15 -35.20
CA THR A 497 -1.61 5.53 -35.76
C THR A 497 -2.34 4.59 -34.81
N ALA A 498 -1.80 4.31 -33.62
CA ALA A 498 -2.59 3.95 -32.45
C ALA A 498 -3.34 5.22 -32.01
N HIS A 499 -4.30 5.62 -32.84
CA HIS A 499 -5.53 6.17 -32.34
C HIS A 499 -6.02 5.23 -31.25
N VAL A 500 -5.83 5.66 -30.01
CA VAL A 500 -6.65 5.35 -28.84
C VAL A 500 -8.00 4.75 -29.28
N PRO A 501 -8.20 3.43 -29.29
CA PRO A 501 -9.54 2.91 -29.43
C PRO A 501 -10.09 2.85 -28.02
N ARG A 502 -10.85 3.89 -27.68
CA ARG A 502 -12.05 3.79 -26.81
C ARG A 502 -11.95 4.06 -25.30
N ALA A 503 -10.86 4.58 -24.75
CA ALA A 503 -10.98 5.37 -23.51
C ALA A 503 -11.67 6.73 -23.77
N GLN A 504 -11.57 7.24 -25.00
CA GLN A 504 -12.16 8.53 -25.39
C GLN A 504 -13.63 8.46 -25.85
N SER A 505 -14.25 7.28 -26.00
CA SER A 505 -15.62 7.21 -26.56
C SER A 505 -16.72 7.16 -25.51
N ILE A 506 -16.58 6.44 -24.39
CA ILE A 506 -17.71 6.25 -23.46
C ILE A 506 -17.84 7.42 -22.48
N VAL A 507 -16.74 7.89 -21.89
CA VAL A 507 -16.74 9.06 -20.99
C VAL A 507 -17.01 10.34 -21.79
N GLY A 508 -16.47 10.43 -23.01
CA GLY A 508 -16.76 11.52 -23.95
C GLY A 508 -18.21 11.54 -24.44
N ALA A 509 -18.79 10.39 -24.80
CA ALA A 509 -20.20 10.31 -25.21
C ALA A 509 -21.14 10.56 -24.02
N GLU A 510 -20.82 10.09 -22.81
CA GLU A 510 -21.63 10.34 -21.62
C GLU A 510 -21.59 11.83 -21.21
N SER A 511 -20.42 12.47 -21.26
CA SER A 511 -20.30 13.91 -20.98
C SER A 511 -21.03 14.75 -22.04
N LYS A 512 -20.82 14.47 -23.33
CA LYS A 512 -21.54 15.13 -24.43
C LYS A 512 -23.05 14.90 -24.35
N CYS A 513 -23.48 13.71 -23.91
CA CYS A 513 -24.89 13.42 -23.64
C CYS A 513 -25.43 14.26 -22.48
N LYS A 514 -24.67 14.48 -21.40
CA LYS A 514 -25.08 15.34 -20.27
C LYS A 514 -25.32 16.77 -20.74
N ASP A 515 -24.41 17.34 -21.52
CA ASP A 515 -24.53 18.72 -22.01
C ASP A 515 -25.64 18.89 -23.04
N TRP A 516 -25.81 17.89 -23.91
CA TRP A 516 -26.94 17.87 -24.84
C TRP A 516 -28.29 17.79 -24.10
N LEU A 517 -28.42 16.92 -23.08
CA LEU A 517 -29.64 16.84 -22.27
C LEU A 517 -29.97 18.16 -21.55
N ARG A 518 -28.97 18.89 -21.04
CA ARG A 518 -29.17 20.23 -20.44
C ARG A 518 -29.78 21.22 -21.44
N THR A 519 -29.26 21.20 -22.67
CA THR A 519 -29.71 22.08 -23.74
C THR A 519 -31.13 21.73 -24.17
N GLU A 520 -31.41 20.45 -24.38
CA GLU A 520 -32.75 20.01 -24.81
C GLU A 520 -33.82 20.25 -23.75
N PHE A 521 -33.52 20.04 -22.47
CA PHE A 521 -34.48 20.33 -21.41
C PHE A 521 -34.79 21.83 -21.28
N THR A 522 -33.84 22.69 -21.63
CA THR A 522 -34.04 24.14 -21.64
C THR A 522 -34.89 24.57 -22.83
N ASN A 523 -34.72 23.91 -23.98
CA ASN A 523 -35.44 24.23 -25.21
C ASN A 523 -36.84 23.59 -25.29
N GLU A 524 -37.12 22.55 -24.49
CA GLU A 524 -38.42 21.89 -24.47
C GLU A 524 -39.40 22.57 -23.49
N LEU A 525 -40.21 23.48 -24.01
CA LEU A 525 -41.18 24.26 -23.22
C LEU A 525 -42.38 23.44 -22.68
N SER A 526 -42.67 22.25 -23.24
CA SER A 526 -43.90 21.50 -22.96
C SER A 526 -43.72 20.20 -22.17
N ASN A 527 -42.48 19.77 -21.87
CA ASN A 527 -42.17 18.53 -21.14
C ASN A 527 -42.88 17.25 -21.65
N GLN A 528 -43.23 17.20 -22.94
CA GLN A 528 -44.04 16.11 -23.51
C GLN A 528 -43.20 14.88 -23.90
N ARG A 529 -41.92 15.05 -24.20
CA ARG A 529 -41.05 13.95 -24.62
C ARG A 529 -40.73 13.03 -23.44
N LYS A 530 -40.88 11.73 -23.66
CA LYS A 530 -40.57 10.70 -22.66
C LYS A 530 -39.06 10.43 -22.65
N LYS A 531 -38.58 9.90 -21.53
CA LYS A 531 -37.16 9.57 -21.33
C LYS A 531 -36.62 8.64 -22.43
N GLU A 532 -37.42 7.71 -22.90
CA GLU A 532 -37.07 6.76 -23.96
C GLU A 532 -36.85 7.46 -25.31
N ASP A 533 -37.56 8.56 -25.58
CA ASP A 533 -37.37 9.35 -26.80
C ASP A 533 -36.01 10.04 -26.78
N PHE A 534 -35.67 10.62 -25.62
CA PHE A 534 -34.34 11.20 -25.40
C PHE A 534 -33.22 10.18 -25.47
N ARG A 535 -33.47 8.95 -25.01
CA ARG A 535 -32.49 7.87 -25.11
C ARG A 535 -32.20 7.53 -26.55
N SER A 536 -33.24 7.30 -27.35
CA SER A 536 -33.09 6.93 -28.75
C SER A 536 -32.35 8.03 -29.52
N ASP A 537 -32.71 9.29 -29.30
CA ASP A 537 -32.03 10.43 -29.93
C ASP A 537 -30.58 10.58 -29.47
N ALA A 538 -30.30 10.42 -28.17
CA ALA A 538 -28.94 10.49 -27.64
C ALA A 538 -28.06 9.36 -28.21
N GLN A 539 -28.60 8.16 -28.35
CA GLN A 539 -27.86 7.01 -28.89
C GLN A 539 -27.61 7.15 -30.40
N ALA A 540 -28.56 7.73 -31.14
CA ALA A 540 -28.37 8.05 -32.55
C ALA A 540 -27.34 9.17 -32.74
N LYS A 541 -27.36 10.19 -31.86
CA LYS A 541 -26.51 11.39 -31.96
C LYS A 541 -25.09 11.18 -31.43
N PHE A 542 -24.89 10.27 -30.48
CA PHE A 542 -23.60 9.99 -29.86
C PHE A 542 -23.22 8.52 -30.04
N PRO A 543 -22.59 8.15 -31.19
CA PRO A 543 -22.11 6.80 -31.44
C PRO A 543 -21.15 6.35 -30.33
N GLY A 544 -21.47 5.24 -29.67
CA GLY A 544 -20.74 4.73 -28.50
C GLY A 544 -21.39 5.04 -27.14
N LEU A 545 -22.48 5.80 -27.09
CA LEU A 545 -23.26 5.99 -25.87
C LEU A 545 -24.07 4.72 -25.53
N SER A 546 -23.61 4.00 -24.50
CA SER A 546 -24.35 2.83 -24.00
C SER A 546 -25.65 3.25 -23.30
N HIS A 547 -26.62 2.33 -23.21
CA HIS A 547 -27.86 2.57 -22.48
C HIS A 547 -27.59 3.01 -21.04
N ARG A 548 -26.62 2.37 -20.36
CA ARG A 548 -26.23 2.69 -18.99
C ARG A 548 -25.53 4.06 -18.88
N GLY A 549 -24.70 4.41 -19.86
CA GLY A 549 -24.10 5.75 -19.97
C GLY A 549 -25.16 6.84 -20.11
N PHE A 550 -26.16 6.63 -20.97
CA PHE A 550 -27.31 7.53 -21.06
C PHE A 550 -28.07 7.63 -19.72
N LEU A 551 -28.33 6.53 -19.02
CA LEU A 551 -29.04 6.57 -17.74
C LEU A 551 -28.28 7.35 -16.65
N ARG A 552 -26.95 7.30 -16.64
CA ARG A 552 -26.10 8.11 -15.74
C ARG A 552 -26.11 9.58 -16.13
N ALA A 553 -26.02 9.89 -17.43
CA ALA A 553 -26.17 11.25 -17.93
C ALA A 553 -27.54 11.85 -17.57
N TRP A 554 -28.60 11.08 -17.78
CA TRP A 554 -29.96 11.42 -17.40
C TRP A 554 -30.10 11.65 -15.90
N GLY A 555 -29.59 10.73 -15.07
CA GLY A 555 -29.69 10.83 -13.62
C GLY A 555 -28.99 12.06 -13.03
N ALA A 556 -27.93 12.54 -13.69
CA ALA A 556 -27.19 13.74 -13.28
C ALA A 556 -27.90 15.05 -13.65
N VAL A 557 -28.67 15.09 -14.75
CA VAL A 557 -29.21 16.33 -15.33
C VAL A 557 -30.72 16.47 -15.15
N ALA A 558 -31.48 15.39 -15.35
CA ALA A 558 -32.95 15.41 -15.35
C ALA A 558 -33.59 15.98 -14.06
N PRO A 559 -33.07 15.71 -12.84
CA PRO A 559 -33.68 16.25 -11.62
C PRO A 559 -33.66 17.78 -11.54
N ALA A 560 -32.57 18.40 -12.01
CA ALA A 560 -32.43 19.85 -12.04
C ALA A 560 -33.41 20.52 -13.03
N ALA A 561 -33.88 19.75 -14.03
CA ALA A 561 -34.89 20.17 -14.99
C ALA A 561 -36.33 19.72 -14.60
N GLY A 562 -36.55 19.30 -13.34
CA GLY A 562 -37.88 18.88 -12.86
C GLY A 562 -38.36 17.52 -13.39
N ARG A 563 -37.46 16.70 -13.93
CA ARG A 563 -37.77 15.37 -14.50
C ARG A 563 -37.35 14.24 -13.57
N SER A 564 -38.07 13.11 -13.62
CA SER A 564 -37.89 11.99 -12.70
C SER A 564 -36.56 11.24 -12.90
N LYS A 565 -35.96 10.82 -11.77
CA LYS A 565 -34.73 10.01 -11.72
C LYS A 565 -34.95 8.60 -12.30
N PRO A 566 -33.89 7.92 -12.80
CA PRO A 566 -33.98 6.53 -13.22
C PRO A 566 -34.52 5.64 -12.09
N GLY A 567 -35.58 4.88 -12.38
CA GLY A 567 -36.11 3.83 -11.50
C GLY A 567 -37.23 4.26 -10.54
N ARG A 568 -37.54 5.57 -10.41
CA ARG A 568 -38.75 5.97 -9.69
C ARG A 568 -39.92 5.86 -10.67
N LYS A 569 -40.70 4.77 -10.60
CA LYS A 569 -41.99 4.69 -11.28
C LYS A 569 -42.82 5.89 -10.83
N SER A 570 -43.25 6.72 -11.79
CA SER A 570 -44.31 7.72 -11.61
C SER A 570 -45.65 7.02 -11.49
#